data_AF-A0A2V9K0K3-F1
#
_entry.id   AF-A0A2V9K0K3-F1
#
_cell.length_a   1.000
_cell.length_b   1.000
_cell.length_c   1.000
_cell.angle_alpha   90.00
_cell.angle_beta   90.00
_cell.angle_gamma   90.00
#
_symmetry.space_group_name_H-M   'P 1'
#
loop_
_entity.id
_entity.type
_entity.pdbx_description
1 polymer ?
#
loop_
_entity_poly.entity_id
_entity_poly.type
_entity_poly.pdbx_seq_one_letter_code
_entity_poly.pdbx_strand_id
1 'polypeptide(L)'
;MTRINRRTFLESAALLSAAAAATTSRAAGSPKKAVLVSMLPKELSYTDRFKLARDVGFEGVEAQTAAEPKEADAIKEASVKSGLRVHSVMNMDHWKFPLSSDQPEEVSRSVAGMETSLRNAKLWGADAVLLVPAVVN
;
A
#
# COMPACT_ATOMS: atom_id res chain seq x y z
N MET A 1 -1.41 -46.75 25.35
CA MET A 1 -2.55 -45.82 25.53
C MET A 1 -2.13 -44.73 26.52
N THR A 2 -1.79 -43.55 26.03
CA THR A 2 -1.35 -42.43 26.88
C THR A 2 -2.57 -41.87 27.61
N ARG A 3 -2.59 -41.97 28.95
CA ARG A 3 -3.69 -41.49 29.79
C ARG A 3 -3.61 -39.95 29.88
N ILE A 4 -4.55 -39.26 29.23
CA ILE A 4 -4.72 -37.81 29.41
C ILE A 4 -5.19 -37.56 30.85
N ASN A 5 -4.46 -36.75 31.60
CA ASN A 5 -4.84 -36.36 32.96
C ASN A 5 -5.45 -34.94 32.98
N ARG A 6 -6.17 -34.61 34.06
CA ARG A 6 -6.88 -33.32 34.21
C ARG A 6 -5.96 -32.11 34.01
N ARG A 7 -4.70 -32.18 34.43
CA ARG A 7 -3.71 -31.10 34.31
C ARG A 7 -3.34 -30.87 32.85
N THR A 8 -3.02 -31.94 32.13
CA THR A 8 -2.70 -31.88 30.70
C THR A 8 -3.89 -31.43 29.85
N PHE A 9 -5.11 -31.79 30.25
CA PHE A 9 -6.34 -31.31 29.62
C PHE A 9 -6.53 -29.80 29.84
N LEU A 10 -6.35 -29.31 31.07
CA LEU A 10 -6.50 -27.89 31.39
C LEU A 10 -5.42 -27.03 30.73
N GLU A 11 -4.18 -27.51 30.66
CA GLU A 11 -3.09 -26.82 29.94
C GLU A 11 -3.37 -26.74 28.43
N SER A 12 -3.83 -27.83 27.83
CA SER A 12 -4.19 -27.86 26.41
C SER A 12 -5.39 -26.94 26.11
N ALA A 13 -6.38 -26.90 27.00
CA ALA A 13 -7.55 -26.02 26.88
C ALA A 13 -7.16 -24.54 27.04
N ALA A 14 -6.27 -24.20 27.97
CA ALA A 14 -5.77 -22.84 28.17
C ALA A 14 -4.97 -22.34 26.95
N LEU A 15 -4.14 -23.20 26.35
CA LEU A 15 -3.38 -22.89 25.14
C LEU A 15 -4.29 -22.66 23.92
N LEU A 16 -5.34 -23.45 23.74
CA LEU A 16 -6.35 -23.22 22.69
C LEU A 16 -7.11 -21.89 22.91
N SER A 17 -7.43 -21.57 24.16
CA SER A 17 -8.18 -20.35 24.52
C SER A 17 -7.34 -19.08 24.27
N ALA A 18 -6.04 -19.13 24.57
CA ALA A 18 -5.12 -18.02 24.29
C ALA A 18 -4.89 -17.83 22.78
N ALA A 19 -4.80 -18.92 22.00
CA ALA A 19 -4.69 -18.84 20.55
C ALA A 19 -5.98 -18.29 19.89
N ALA A 20 -7.15 -18.60 20.44
CA ALA A 20 -8.44 -18.09 19.97
C ALA A 20 -8.67 -16.61 20.35
N ALA A 21 -8.09 -16.13 21.46
CA ALA A 21 -8.16 -14.71 21.84
C ALA A 21 -7.22 -13.81 21.02
N ALA A 22 -6.20 -14.38 20.36
CA ALA A 22 -5.26 -13.66 19.51
C ALA A 22 -5.82 -13.33 18.12
N THR A 23 -6.96 -13.91 17.72
CA THR A 23 -7.66 -13.49 16.51
C THR A 23 -8.51 -12.27 16.84
N THR A 24 -7.92 -11.08 16.73
CA THR A 24 -8.70 -9.84 16.69
C THR A 24 -9.61 -9.90 15.47
N SER A 25 -10.84 -10.40 15.63
CA SER A 25 -11.85 -10.33 14.59
C SER A 25 -12.13 -8.85 14.37
N ARG A 26 -11.62 -8.30 13.27
CA ARG A 26 -11.84 -6.90 12.94
C ARG A 26 -13.32 -6.76 12.59
N ALA A 27 -14.03 -5.88 13.29
CA ALA A 27 -15.44 -5.66 13.03
C ALA A 27 -15.64 -5.36 11.54
N ALA A 28 -16.59 -6.06 10.92
CA ALA A 28 -16.97 -5.79 9.54
C ALA A 28 -17.28 -4.29 9.38
N GLY A 29 -16.60 -3.61 8.45
CA GLY A 29 -16.76 -2.18 8.20
C GLY A 29 -15.69 -1.25 8.81
N SER A 30 -14.67 -1.76 9.51
CA SER A 30 -13.57 -0.88 9.94
C SER A 30 -12.74 -0.37 8.75
N PRO A 31 -12.23 0.88 8.74
CA PRO A 31 -11.38 1.38 7.67
C PRO A 31 -10.12 0.52 7.50
N LYS A 32 -9.77 0.18 6.26
CA LYS A 32 -8.50 -0.49 5.95
C LYS A 32 -7.37 0.52 6.00
N LYS A 33 -6.27 0.19 6.68
CA LYS A 33 -5.13 1.11 6.82
C LYS A 33 -4.13 0.86 5.70
N ALA A 34 -3.64 1.94 5.11
CA ALA A 34 -2.57 1.90 4.11
C ALA A 34 -1.46 2.87 4.49
N VAL A 35 -0.31 2.72 3.83
CA VAL A 35 0.87 3.58 4.02
C VAL A 35 1.42 4.04 2.68
N LEU A 36 1.85 5.30 2.61
CA LEU A 36 2.57 5.80 1.45
C LEU A 36 3.97 5.15 1.40
N VAL A 37 4.36 4.61 0.24
CA VAL A 37 5.61 3.85 0.10
C VAL A 37 6.85 4.64 0.55
N SER A 38 6.86 5.97 0.39
CA SER A 38 7.98 6.81 0.84
C SER A 38 8.06 7.04 2.36
N MET A 39 7.05 6.63 3.13
CA MET A 39 7.10 6.62 4.61
C MET A 39 7.83 5.38 5.14
N LEU A 40 8.12 4.41 4.28
CA LEU A 40 8.89 3.20 4.62
C LEU A 40 10.40 3.46 4.41
N PRO A 41 11.30 2.75 5.11
CA PRO A 41 12.74 3.00 5.06
C PRO A 41 13.30 2.92 3.62
N LYS A 42 14.03 3.96 3.19
CA LYS A 42 14.40 4.15 1.77
C LYS A 42 15.53 3.22 1.32
N GLU A 43 16.33 2.76 2.25
CA GLU A 43 17.43 1.81 2.08
C GLU A 43 16.95 0.39 1.78
N LEU A 44 15.68 0.08 2.09
CA LEU A 44 15.08 -1.21 1.79
C LEU A 44 14.60 -1.28 0.33
N SER A 45 14.67 -2.48 -0.25
CA SER A 45 14.03 -2.79 -1.52
C SER A 45 12.51 -2.62 -1.42
N TYR A 46 11.81 -2.40 -2.53
CA TYR A 46 10.32 -2.34 -2.52
C TYR A 46 9.70 -3.60 -1.89
N THR A 47 10.28 -4.78 -2.16
CA THR A 47 9.80 -6.05 -1.59
C THR A 47 9.91 -6.04 -0.07
N ASP A 48 11.05 -5.60 0.48
CA ASP A 48 11.27 -5.54 1.93
C ASP A 48 10.42 -4.45 2.60
N ARG A 49 10.25 -3.30 1.93
CA ARG A 49 9.32 -2.25 2.39
C ARG A 49 7.89 -2.79 2.50
N PHE A 50 7.41 -3.50 1.49
CA PHE A 50 6.04 -4.02 1.47
C PHE A 50 5.86 -5.15 2.48
N LYS A 51 6.88 -6.01 2.63
CA LYS A 51 6.92 -7.00 3.71
C LYS A 51 6.80 -6.32 5.07
N LEU A 52 7.61 -5.30 5.35
CA LEU A 52 7.54 -4.53 6.59
C LEU A 52 6.13 -3.94 6.80
N ALA A 53 5.57 -3.27 5.79
CA ALA A 53 4.25 -2.67 5.88
C ALA A 53 3.15 -3.69 6.23
N ARG A 54 3.17 -4.87 5.61
CA ARG A 54 2.26 -5.97 5.94
C ARG A 54 2.51 -6.48 7.37
N ASP A 55 3.76 -6.69 7.74
CA ASP A 55 4.15 -7.26 9.05
C ASP A 55 3.73 -6.33 10.21
N VAL A 56 3.67 -5.00 9.99
CA VAL A 56 3.15 -4.03 10.97
C VAL A 56 1.64 -3.77 10.87
N GLY A 57 0.93 -4.50 10.01
CA GLY A 57 -0.54 -4.51 9.96
C GLY A 57 -1.19 -3.55 8.97
N PHE A 58 -0.45 -2.98 8.01
CA PHE A 58 -1.06 -2.29 6.87
C PHE A 58 -1.67 -3.30 5.88
N GLU A 59 -2.74 -2.90 5.21
CA GLU A 59 -3.51 -3.71 4.26
C GLU A 59 -3.34 -3.26 2.80
N GLY A 60 -2.58 -2.19 2.59
CA GLY A 60 -2.21 -1.73 1.26
C GLY A 60 -1.16 -0.63 1.33
N VAL A 61 -0.74 -0.21 0.15
CA VAL A 61 0.17 0.93 -0.01
C VAL A 61 -0.35 1.89 -1.08
N GLU A 62 -0.02 3.16 -0.92
CA GLU A 62 -0.07 4.15 -2.00
C GLU A 62 1.36 4.33 -2.53
N ALA A 63 1.53 4.35 -3.84
CA ALA A 63 2.83 4.58 -4.47
C ALA A 63 2.84 5.92 -5.23
N GLN A 64 3.97 6.61 -5.23
CA GLN A 64 4.19 7.75 -6.12
C GLN A 64 4.14 7.33 -7.60
N THR A 65 3.94 8.29 -8.49
CA THR A 65 4.21 8.13 -9.93
C THR A 65 5.60 7.52 -10.16
N ALA A 66 5.65 6.39 -10.86
CA ALA A 66 6.89 5.73 -11.29
C ALA A 66 7.05 5.95 -12.79
N ALA A 67 7.87 6.93 -13.16
CA ALA A 67 8.11 7.30 -14.55
C ALA A 67 8.92 6.23 -15.30
N GLU A 68 9.87 5.60 -14.61
CA GLU A 68 10.70 4.55 -15.19
C GLU A 68 9.98 3.20 -15.19
N PRO A 69 9.85 2.51 -16.34
CA PRO A 69 9.16 1.21 -16.41
C PRO A 69 9.73 0.18 -15.44
N LYS A 70 11.06 0.14 -15.28
CA LYS A 70 11.75 -0.78 -14.37
C LYS A 70 11.35 -0.56 -12.91
N GLU A 71 11.15 0.69 -12.50
CA GLU A 71 10.69 1.01 -11.16
C GLU A 71 9.23 0.57 -10.98
N ALA A 72 8.38 0.86 -11.96
CA ALA A 72 6.98 0.46 -11.92
C ALA A 72 6.81 -1.07 -11.84
N ASP A 73 7.64 -1.82 -12.57
CA ASP A 73 7.68 -3.28 -12.50
C ASP A 73 8.20 -3.80 -11.14
N ALA A 74 9.22 -3.15 -10.56
CA ALA A 74 9.74 -3.51 -9.23
C ALA A 74 8.69 -3.31 -8.13
N ILE A 75 7.89 -2.24 -8.21
CA ILE A 75 6.74 -1.99 -7.31
C ILE A 75 5.67 -3.07 -7.50
N LYS A 76 5.35 -3.44 -8.74
CA LYS A 76 4.40 -4.52 -9.03
C LYS A 76 4.86 -5.85 -8.47
N GLU A 77 6.13 -6.20 -8.69
CA GLU A 77 6.71 -7.44 -8.19
C GLU A 77 6.69 -7.50 -6.66
N ALA A 78 7.02 -6.38 -5.99
CA ALA A 78 6.91 -6.26 -4.54
C ALA A 78 5.48 -6.48 -4.04
N SER A 79 4.48 -5.93 -4.73
CA SER A 79 3.06 -6.14 -4.43
C SER A 79 2.68 -7.61 -4.52
N VAL A 80 3.05 -8.30 -5.60
CA VAL A 80 2.76 -9.72 -5.82
C VAL A 80 3.46 -10.59 -4.77
N LYS A 81 4.76 -10.39 -4.53
CA LYS A 81 5.55 -11.20 -3.59
C LYS A 81 5.13 -11.02 -2.14
N SER A 82 4.72 -9.81 -1.76
CA SER A 82 4.29 -9.51 -0.40
C SER A 82 2.81 -9.83 -0.16
N GLY A 83 2.00 -9.93 -1.22
CA GLY A 83 0.53 -9.96 -1.12
C GLY A 83 -0.08 -8.63 -0.67
N LEU A 84 0.71 -7.56 -0.56
CA LEU A 84 0.25 -6.24 -0.18
C LEU A 84 -0.10 -5.42 -1.43
N ARG A 85 -1.37 -5.04 -1.57
CA ARG A 85 -1.85 -4.34 -2.77
C ARG A 85 -1.35 -2.90 -2.85
N VAL A 86 -1.07 -2.42 -4.04
CA VAL A 86 -0.98 -0.97 -4.32
C VAL A 86 -2.40 -0.49 -4.64
N HIS A 87 -3.00 0.30 -3.75
CA HIS A 87 -4.42 0.66 -3.89
C HIS A 87 -4.66 2.00 -4.61
N SER A 88 -3.69 2.91 -4.56
CA SER A 88 -3.75 4.20 -5.24
C SER A 88 -2.36 4.64 -5.74
N VAL A 89 -2.38 5.59 -6.67
CA VAL A 89 -1.20 6.29 -7.15
C VAL A 89 -1.26 7.74 -6.73
N MET A 90 -0.21 8.22 -6.05
CA MET A 90 -0.02 9.62 -5.75
C MET A 90 0.64 10.31 -6.95
N ASN A 91 -0.16 10.96 -7.80
CA ASN A 91 0.36 11.72 -8.94
C ASN A 91 1.23 12.87 -8.43
N MET A 92 2.50 12.91 -8.86
CA MET A 92 3.48 13.86 -8.31
C MET A 92 3.53 15.20 -9.05
N ASP A 93 3.28 15.21 -10.36
CA ASP A 93 3.63 16.36 -11.20
C ASP A 93 2.73 17.57 -10.97
N HIS A 94 1.46 17.38 -10.57
CA HIS A 94 0.51 18.48 -10.37
C HIS A 94 0.89 19.45 -9.25
N TRP A 95 1.81 19.08 -8.36
CA TRP A 95 2.31 20.00 -7.34
C TRP A 95 3.39 20.94 -7.88
N LYS A 96 4.17 20.48 -8.86
CA LYS A 96 5.25 21.25 -9.48
C LYS A 96 4.78 22.00 -10.72
N PHE A 97 3.82 21.42 -11.44
CA PHE A 97 3.24 21.95 -12.66
C PHE A 97 1.71 21.90 -12.49
N PRO A 98 1.07 22.89 -11.84
CA PRO A 98 -0.35 22.83 -11.55
C PRO A 98 -1.20 23.00 -12.81
N LEU A 99 -2.34 22.31 -12.88
CA LEU A 99 -3.31 22.46 -13.98
C LEU A 99 -3.93 23.87 -14.06
N SER A 100 -3.83 24.65 -12.98
CA SER A 100 -4.27 26.05 -12.92
C SER A 100 -3.21 27.06 -13.38
N SER A 101 -2.07 26.61 -13.89
CA SER A 101 -1.03 27.49 -14.43
C SER A 101 -1.52 28.24 -15.68
N ASP A 102 -1.08 29.49 -15.84
CA ASP A 102 -1.26 30.27 -17.07
C ASP A 102 -0.27 29.86 -18.18
N GLN A 103 0.76 29.10 -17.82
CA GLN A 103 1.80 28.60 -18.72
C GLN A 103 1.40 27.26 -19.36
N PRO A 104 1.17 27.19 -20.69
CA PRO A 104 0.70 25.97 -21.36
C PRO A 104 1.66 24.77 -21.21
N GLU A 105 2.97 25.02 -21.09
CA GLU A 105 3.96 23.96 -20.89
C GLU A 105 3.84 23.28 -19.52
N GLU A 106 3.43 24.02 -18.48
CA GLU A 106 3.22 23.45 -17.14
C GLU A 106 1.97 22.57 -17.14
N VAL A 107 0.87 23.04 -17.74
CA VAL A 107 -0.35 22.25 -17.92
C VAL A 107 -0.04 20.96 -18.69
N SER A 108 0.72 21.06 -19.79
CA SER A 108 1.11 19.90 -20.59
C SER A 108 1.93 18.89 -19.79
N ARG A 109 2.86 19.36 -18.94
CA ARG A 109 3.63 18.48 -18.03
C ARG A 109 2.75 17.80 -16.99
N SER A 110 1.79 18.53 -16.40
CA SER A 110 0.84 17.95 -15.45
C SER A 110 0.02 16.82 -16.06
N VAL A 111 -0.46 17.03 -17.29
CA VAL A 111 -1.25 16.02 -18.01
C VAL A 111 -0.41 14.79 -18.30
N ALA A 112 0.83 14.95 -18.75
CA ALA A 112 1.75 13.83 -18.98
C ALA A 112 2.04 13.02 -17.70
N GLY A 113 2.20 13.70 -16.55
CA GLY A 113 2.33 13.06 -15.23
C GLY A 113 1.08 12.28 -14.82
N MET A 114 -0.10 12.82 -15.11
CA MET A 114 -1.38 12.14 -14.88
C MET A 114 -1.53 10.90 -15.76
N GLU A 115 -1.18 10.98 -17.05
CA GLU A 115 -1.19 9.82 -17.95
C GLU A 115 -0.26 8.70 -17.46
N THR A 116 0.95 9.06 -17.02
CA THR A 116 1.91 8.12 -16.45
C THR A 116 1.33 7.46 -15.21
N SER A 117 0.72 8.24 -14.31
CA SER A 117 0.09 7.74 -13.09
C SER A 117 -1.09 6.81 -13.38
N LEU A 118 -1.89 7.08 -14.43
CA LEU A 118 -2.96 6.19 -14.88
C LEU A 118 -2.42 4.86 -15.45
N ARG A 119 -1.30 4.90 -16.18
CA ARG A 119 -0.62 3.68 -16.65
C ARG A 119 -0.04 2.87 -15.48
N ASN A 120 0.57 3.53 -14.49
CA ASN A 120 1.01 2.88 -13.26
C ASN A 120 -0.17 2.24 -12.51
N ALA A 121 -1.28 2.96 -12.35
CA ALA A 121 -2.48 2.43 -11.71
C ALA A 121 -3.00 1.18 -12.42
N LYS A 122 -3.06 1.20 -13.76
CA LYS A 122 -3.43 0.03 -14.56
C LYS A 122 -2.46 -1.13 -14.37
N LEU A 123 -1.16 -0.87 -14.35
CA LEU A 123 -0.13 -1.89 -14.18
C LEU A 123 -0.24 -2.59 -12.82
N TRP A 124 -0.51 -1.82 -11.77
CA TRP A 124 -0.57 -2.27 -10.37
C TRP A 124 -1.94 -2.78 -9.95
N GLY A 125 -2.99 -2.52 -10.72
CA GLY A 125 -4.37 -2.82 -10.33
C GLY A 125 -4.90 -1.89 -9.24
N ALA A 126 -4.41 -0.65 -9.21
CA ALA A 126 -4.88 0.37 -8.27
C ALA A 126 -6.25 0.92 -8.69
N ASP A 127 -7.05 1.32 -7.70
CA ASP A 127 -8.43 1.78 -7.89
C ASP A 127 -8.52 3.29 -8.18
N ALA A 128 -7.49 4.04 -7.77
CA ALA A 128 -7.53 5.49 -7.78
C ALA A 128 -6.17 6.12 -8.12
N VAL A 129 -6.23 7.33 -8.67
CA VAL A 129 -5.08 8.23 -8.86
C VAL A 129 -5.44 9.57 -8.21
N LEU A 130 -4.59 10.05 -7.31
CA LEU A 130 -4.76 11.35 -6.66
C LEU A 130 -4.56 12.46 -7.70
N LEU A 131 -5.45 13.45 -7.72
CA LEU A 131 -5.30 14.66 -8.52
C LEU A 131 -5.59 15.89 -7.67
N VAL A 132 -4.64 16.83 -7.62
CA VAL A 132 -4.91 18.19 -7.16
C VAL A 132 -5.25 19.03 -8.39
N PRO A 133 -6.50 19.48 -8.56
CA PRO A 133 -6.95 20.09 -9.80
C PRO A 133 -6.45 21.53 -9.98
N ALA A 134 -6.09 22.23 -8.89
CA ALA A 134 -5.63 23.60 -8.94
C ALA A 134 -4.87 23.96 -7.66
N VAL A 135 -4.00 24.96 -7.75
CA VAL A 135 -3.44 25.69 -6.62
C VAL A 135 -4.02 27.10 -6.66
N VAL A 136 -4.54 27.56 -5.53
CA VAL A 136 -5.11 28.91 -5.37
C VAL A 136 -4.23 29.66 -4.38
N ASN A 137 -3.63 30.75 -4.83
CA ASN A 137 -2.77 31.63 -4.03
C ASN A 137 -3.39 33.03 -3.93
#